data_AF-A0A9D7M4G6-F1
#
_entry.id   AF-A0A9D7M4G6-F1
#
_cell.length_a   1.000
_cell.length_b   1.000
_cell.length_c   1.000
_cell.angle_alpha   90.00
_cell.angle_beta   90.00
_cell.angle_gamma   90.00
#
_symmetry.space_group_name_H-M   'P 1'
#
loop_
_entity.id
_entity.type
_entity.pdbx_description
1 polymer ?
#
loop_
_entity_poly.entity_id
_entity_poly.type
_entity_poly.pdbx_seq_one_letter_code
_entity_poly.pdbx_strand_id
1 'polypeptide(L)'
;MVANSIAQLNNVSVHENIMGVGANFFYGGGISFAAPQLIFENSIVYNNQMGNGGGVYGGAGLSLGGDSAYFKNVLIASNQSGQGTSPFLQGGAIKLSGGTNLNMINCTLADNKTLSSNNIDGTGLLYSGSATIFGINCILWNSNQGTEIVAASGTTGTANFMYSDIRGGFAGIGNLDSFPNFVSLADFHLSANSPCLNAGTLTDAPPYDLDNMPRPAPITSNPDMGCFELNQPLSLNEIDKNNIPIEIFPNPAAGKFLVTFKKIILDGKIEILDLFGRRLLTENILNESKKEINLKNVSSGIYFVRVFNGKRNFSKSIIVENDSNGILSW
;
A
#
# COMPACT_ATOMS: atom_id res chain seq x y z
N MET A 1 -24.93 34.74 -15.70
CA MET A 1 -24.40 34.23 -14.43
C MET A 1 -24.14 32.74 -14.67
N VAL A 2 -22.93 32.36 -15.06
CA VAL A 2 -22.59 30.94 -15.25
C VAL A 2 -22.38 30.40 -13.85
N ALA A 3 -23.35 29.66 -13.33
CA ALA A 3 -23.16 28.96 -12.07
C ALA A 3 -22.07 27.91 -12.32
N ASN A 4 -20.88 28.13 -11.75
CA ASN A 4 -19.86 27.10 -11.60
C ASN A 4 -20.45 26.04 -10.65
N SER A 5 -21.29 25.15 -11.17
CA SER A 5 -21.91 24.10 -10.39
C SER A 5 -20.87 23.03 -10.11
N ILE A 6 -20.44 22.95 -8.85
CA ILE A 6 -19.55 21.90 -8.33
C ILE A 6 -20.45 20.82 -7.73
N ALA A 7 -20.25 19.57 -8.15
CA ALA A 7 -20.82 18.42 -7.45
C ALA A 7 -19.76 17.85 -6.51
N GLN A 8 -20.13 17.63 -5.25
CA GLN A 8 -19.27 17.03 -4.23
C GLN A 8 -19.92 15.76 -3.73
N LEU A 9 -19.20 14.65 -3.86
CA LEU A 9 -19.55 13.34 -3.32
C LEU A 9 -18.45 12.96 -2.33
N ASN A 10 -18.80 12.87 -1.05
CA ASN A 10 -17.86 12.53 0.02
C ASN A 10 -18.51 11.49 0.93
N ASN A 11 -17.79 10.40 1.24
CA ASN A 11 -18.30 9.27 2.01
C ASN A 11 -19.55 8.63 1.36
N VAL A 12 -19.53 8.50 0.04
CA VAL A 12 -20.64 7.92 -0.74
C VAL A 12 -20.26 6.52 -1.19
N SER A 13 -21.20 5.59 -1.07
CA SER A 13 -21.10 4.26 -1.67
C SER A 13 -22.17 4.10 -2.74
N VAL A 14 -21.76 3.83 -3.98
CA VAL A 14 -22.63 3.51 -5.11
C VAL A 14 -22.36 2.07 -5.49
N HIS A 15 -23.25 1.16 -5.12
CA HIS A 15 -23.01 -0.26 -5.34
C HIS A 15 -24.24 -1.03 -5.77
N GLU A 16 -23.99 -2.16 -6.44
CA GLU A 16 -25.01 -3.15 -6.83
C GLU A 16 -26.13 -2.60 -7.72
N ASN A 17 -25.88 -1.48 -8.40
CA ASN A 17 -26.84 -0.94 -9.35
C ASN A 17 -26.78 -1.75 -10.64
N ILE A 18 -27.95 -2.01 -11.23
CA ILE A 18 -28.08 -2.70 -12.51
C ILE A 18 -28.82 -1.79 -13.49
N MET A 19 -28.13 -1.33 -14.54
CA MET A 19 -28.79 -0.63 -15.65
C MET A 19 -29.59 -1.62 -16.49
N GLY A 20 -30.83 -1.28 -16.84
CA GLY A 20 -31.71 -2.14 -17.65
C GLY A 20 -31.18 -2.43 -19.07
N VAL A 21 -31.61 -3.55 -19.63
CA VAL A 21 -31.27 -4.02 -20.99
C VAL A 21 -31.93 -3.11 -22.05
N GLY A 22 -31.22 -2.82 -23.15
CA GLY A 22 -31.78 -2.07 -24.29
C GLY A 22 -31.66 -0.55 -24.21
N ALA A 23 -30.92 -0.02 -23.24
CA ALA A 23 -30.54 1.39 -23.19
C ALA A 23 -29.56 1.73 -24.33
N ASN A 24 -29.93 2.67 -25.21
CA ASN A 24 -29.02 3.28 -26.20
C ASN A 24 -28.17 4.39 -25.58
N PHE A 25 -27.90 4.35 -24.28
CA PHE A 25 -27.40 5.50 -23.53
C PHE A 25 -25.93 5.36 -23.11
N PHE A 26 -25.23 6.49 -23.11
CA PHE A 26 -23.78 6.65 -22.94
C PHE A 26 -23.30 6.69 -21.46
N TYR A 27 -23.99 6.02 -20.55
CA TYR A 27 -23.78 6.21 -19.12
C TYR A 27 -22.87 5.15 -18.50
N GLY A 28 -22.15 5.50 -17.43
CA GLY A 28 -21.36 4.55 -16.65
C GLY A 28 -22.27 3.60 -15.88
N GLY A 29 -21.78 2.41 -15.53
CA GLY A 29 -22.60 1.41 -14.83
C GLY A 29 -23.00 1.81 -13.42
N GLY A 30 -22.19 2.62 -12.73
CA GLY A 30 -22.52 3.22 -11.43
C GLY A 30 -22.88 4.71 -11.54
N ILE A 31 -21.92 5.54 -11.95
CA ILE A 31 -22.09 7.00 -11.99
C ILE A 31 -21.90 7.51 -13.42
N SER A 32 -22.80 8.37 -13.87
CA SER A 32 -22.53 9.25 -15.01
C SER A 32 -22.57 10.71 -14.59
N PHE A 33 -21.53 11.44 -14.95
CA PHE A 33 -21.36 12.84 -14.59
C PHE A 33 -21.09 13.68 -15.83
N ALA A 34 -21.74 14.85 -15.93
CA ALA A 34 -21.62 15.78 -17.05
C ALA A 34 -21.60 17.25 -16.63
N ALA A 35 -21.50 17.53 -15.32
CA ALA A 35 -21.38 18.92 -14.84
C ALA A 35 -19.92 19.41 -14.93
N PRO A 36 -19.66 20.73 -14.81
CA PRO A 36 -18.32 21.28 -14.99
C PRO A 36 -17.26 20.68 -14.06
N GLN A 37 -17.59 20.44 -12.78
CA GLN A 37 -16.64 19.92 -11.80
C GLN A 37 -17.24 18.86 -10.88
N LEU A 38 -16.54 17.73 -10.76
CA LEU A 38 -16.78 16.69 -9.75
C LEU A 38 -15.64 16.64 -8.73
N ILE A 39 -15.98 16.65 -7.44
CA ILE A 39 -15.08 16.29 -6.36
C ILE A 39 -15.61 14.99 -5.76
N PHE A 40 -14.81 13.93 -5.79
CA PHE A 40 -15.19 12.61 -5.32
C PHE A 40 -14.15 12.10 -4.32
N GLU A 41 -14.51 12.08 -3.04
CA GLU A 41 -13.57 11.78 -1.96
C GLU A 41 -14.10 10.69 -1.03
N ASN A 42 -13.20 9.85 -0.51
CA ASN A 42 -13.51 8.85 0.52
C ASN A 42 -14.74 7.99 0.15
N SER A 43 -14.79 7.54 -1.10
CA SER A 43 -16.02 6.97 -1.67
C SER A 43 -15.77 5.69 -2.44
N ILE A 44 -16.83 4.92 -2.62
CA ILE A 44 -16.78 3.58 -3.19
C ILE A 44 -17.77 3.47 -4.36
N VAL A 45 -17.31 2.96 -5.50
CA VAL A 45 -18.15 2.53 -6.63
C VAL A 45 -17.89 1.06 -6.85
N TYR A 46 -18.81 0.21 -6.40
CA TYR A 46 -18.56 -1.23 -6.29
C TYR A 46 -19.66 -2.10 -6.91
N ASN A 47 -19.29 -3.10 -7.70
CA ASN A 47 -20.23 -4.12 -8.20
C ASN A 47 -21.46 -3.55 -8.94
N ASN A 48 -21.29 -2.44 -9.66
CA ASN A 48 -22.34 -1.93 -10.54
C ASN A 48 -22.28 -2.63 -11.89
N GLN A 49 -23.44 -2.88 -12.50
CA GLN A 49 -23.57 -3.64 -13.74
C GLN A 49 -24.35 -2.84 -14.78
N MET A 50 -23.76 -2.63 -15.94
CA MET A 50 -24.50 -2.13 -17.09
C MET A 50 -25.16 -3.30 -17.85
N GLY A 51 -26.44 -3.15 -18.18
CA GLY A 51 -27.17 -4.13 -18.99
C GLY A 51 -26.66 -4.25 -20.42
N ASN A 52 -27.04 -5.33 -21.09
CA ASN A 52 -26.67 -5.59 -22.49
C ASN A 52 -27.43 -4.64 -23.45
N GLY A 53 -26.79 -4.24 -24.56
CA GLY A 53 -27.44 -3.38 -25.56
C GLY A 53 -26.52 -2.81 -26.63
N GLY A 54 -27.10 -2.29 -27.71
CA GLY A 54 -26.37 -1.77 -28.88
C GLY A 54 -25.58 -0.47 -28.64
N GLY A 55 -25.67 0.14 -27.45
CA GLY A 55 -25.12 1.46 -27.13
C GLY A 55 -24.22 1.51 -25.89
N VAL A 56 -23.54 0.41 -25.54
CA VAL A 56 -22.62 0.36 -24.39
C VAL A 56 -21.36 1.20 -24.69
N TYR A 57 -21.35 2.44 -24.21
CA TYR A 57 -20.29 3.43 -24.47
C TYR A 57 -19.72 4.06 -23.19
N GLY A 58 -19.99 3.54 -22.00
CA GLY A 58 -19.51 4.07 -20.71
C GLY A 58 -18.35 3.27 -20.12
N GLY A 59 -17.73 3.79 -19.05
CA GLY A 59 -16.91 2.96 -18.17
C GLY A 59 -17.79 2.08 -17.29
N ALA A 60 -17.35 0.87 -16.94
CA ALA A 60 -18.19 -0.02 -16.14
C ALA A 60 -18.57 0.60 -14.79
N GLY A 61 -17.67 1.34 -14.16
CA GLY A 61 -17.96 2.11 -12.95
C GLY A 61 -18.49 3.50 -13.29
N LEU A 62 -17.68 4.30 -13.98
CA LEU A 62 -17.95 5.72 -14.20
C LEU A 62 -17.83 6.15 -15.66
N SER A 63 -18.72 7.04 -16.08
CA SER A 63 -18.58 7.81 -17.32
C SER A 63 -18.58 9.30 -16.98
N LEU A 64 -17.46 9.96 -17.23
CA LEU A 64 -17.27 11.38 -16.91
C LEU A 64 -17.17 12.21 -18.19
N GLY A 65 -17.97 13.27 -18.21
CA GLY A 65 -17.85 14.43 -19.07
C GLY A 65 -17.93 15.70 -18.22
N GLY A 66 -17.50 16.82 -18.79
CA GLY A 66 -17.35 18.09 -18.07
C GLY A 66 -15.91 18.60 -18.10
N ASP A 67 -15.60 19.63 -17.31
CA ASP A 67 -14.29 20.29 -17.37
C ASP A 67 -13.26 19.59 -16.48
N SER A 68 -13.64 19.17 -15.27
CA SER A 68 -12.71 18.56 -14.31
C SER A 68 -13.34 17.57 -13.33
N ALA A 69 -12.54 16.61 -12.88
CA ALA A 69 -12.86 15.66 -11.83
C ALA A 69 -11.65 15.46 -10.90
N TYR A 70 -11.90 15.43 -9.58
CA TYR A 70 -10.88 15.28 -8.55
C TYR A 70 -11.24 14.12 -7.65
N PHE A 71 -10.47 13.03 -7.74
CA PHE A 71 -10.68 11.81 -6.98
C PHE A 71 -9.60 11.67 -5.91
N LYS A 72 -10.01 11.49 -4.66
CA LYS A 72 -9.09 11.29 -3.55
C LYS A 72 -9.60 10.18 -2.65
N ASN A 73 -8.79 9.15 -2.40
CA ASN A 73 -9.18 8.05 -1.53
C ASN A 73 -10.46 7.36 -2.03
N VAL A 74 -10.47 6.93 -3.29
CA VAL A 74 -11.66 6.35 -3.95
C VAL A 74 -11.38 4.92 -4.40
N LEU A 75 -12.30 4.01 -4.10
CA LEU A 75 -12.32 2.64 -4.62
C LEU A 75 -13.33 2.54 -5.77
N ILE A 76 -12.89 2.11 -6.94
CA ILE A 76 -13.75 1.77 -8.07
C ILE A 76 -13.45 0.32 -8.41
N ALA A 77 -14.32 -0.61 -8.01
CA ALA A 77 -13.97 -2.01 -8.12
C ALA A 77 -15.13 -2.94 -8.48
N SER A 78 -14.78 -4.05 -9.14
CA SER A 78 -15.71 -5.10 -9.55
C SER A 78 -16.92 -4.60 -10.37
N ASN A 79 -16.84 -3.42 -10.98
CA ASN A 79 -17.90 -2.93 -11.84
C ASN A 79 -17.84 -3.63 -13.20
N GLN A 80 -18.99 -3.93 -13.77
CA GLN A 80 -19.12 -4.71 -14.99
C GLN A 80 -19.89 -3.94 -16.07
N SER A 81 -19.30 -3.73 -17.24
CA SER A 81 -20.04 -3.25 -18.40
C SER A 81 -20.69 -4.42 -19.15
N GLY A 82 -21.86 -4.18 -19.75
CA GLY A 82 -22.61 -5.18 -20.50
C GLY A 82 -21.98 -5.51 -21.85
N GLN A 83 -22.55 -6.51 -22.53
CA GLN A 83 -22.15 -6.86 -23.89
C GLN A 83 -22.68 -5.82 -24.88
N GLY A 84 -21.77 -5.03 -25.46
CA GLY A 84 -22.05 -4.12 -26.56
C GLY A 84 -21.78 -4.77 -27.92
N THR A 85 -22.61 -4.46 -28.92
CA THR A 85 -22.37 -4.86 -30.32
C THR A 85 -21.53 -3.83 -31.10
N SER A 86 -21.11 -2.76 -30.44
CA SER A 86 -20.46 -1.62 -31.07
C SER A 86 -18.94 -1.78 -31.13
N PRO A 87 -18.29 -1.40 -32.25
CA PRO A 87 -16.83 -1.38 -32.34
C PRO A 87 -16.20 -0.20 -31.59
N PHE A 88 -16.99 0.76 -31.10
CA PHE A 88 -16.45 1.92 -30.40
C PHE A 88 -16.10 1.59 -28.93
N LEU A 89 -15.03 2.24 -28.50
CA LEU A 89 -14.22 1.95 -27.32
C LEU A 89 -15.04 1.92 -26.02
N GLN A 90 -14.72 0.94 -25.16
CA GLN A 90 -15.35 0.72 -23.86
C GLN A 90 -14.30 0.80 -22.77
N GLY A 91 -14.52 1.65 -21.76
CA GLY A 91 -13.62 1.73 -20.61
C GLY A 91 -13.96 0.64 -19.59
N GLY A 92 -12.94 0.04 -18.97
CA GLY A 92 -13.16 -0.98 -17.95
C GLY A 92 -13.62 -0.38 -16.62
N ALA A 93 -12.95 0.61 -16.03
CA ALA A 93 -13.44 1.27 -14.79
C ALA A 93 -14.04 2.65 -15.06
N ILE A 94 -13.28 3.52 -15.73
CA ILE A 94 -13.63 4.91 -16.01
C ILE A 94 -13.53 5.17 -17.51
N LYS A 95 -14.53 5.88 -18.05
CA LYS A 95 -14.42 6.53 -19.36
C LYS A 95 -14.44 8.05 -19.19
N LEU A 96 -13.49 8.72 -19.85
CA LEU A 96 -13.42 10.18 -19.95
C LEU A 96 -13.76 10.66 -21.37
N SER A 97 -14.51 11.75 -21.46
CA SER A 97 -14.95 12.34 -22.73
C SER A 97 -14.78 13.86 -22.77
N GLY A 98 -14.66 14.42 -23.98
CA GLY A 98 -14.89 15.86 -24.20
C GLY A 98 -13.90 16.83 -23.57
N GLY A 99 -12.69 16.40 -23.21
CA GLY A 99 -11.65 17.29 -22.66
C GLY A 99 -11.55 17.35 -21.13
N THR A 100 -12.26 16.48 -20.40
CA THR A 100 -12.23 16.44 -18.94
C THR A 100 -10.82 16.26 -18.37
N ASN A 101 -10.46 17.07 -17.37
CA ASN A 101 -9.24 16.93 -16.59
C ASN A 101 -9.49 16.08 -15.35
N LEU A 102 -8.93 14.88 -15.29
CA LEU A 102 -9.06 13.97 -14.14
C LEU A 102 -7.79 13.98 -13.29
N ASN A 103 -7.92 14.27 -12.00
CA ASN A 103 -6.86 14.15 -11.00
C ASN A 103 -7.21 13.04 -10.02
N MET A 104 -6.29 12.10 -9.79
CA MET A 104 -6.49 10.95 -8.91
C MET A 104 -5.36 10.86 -7.89
N ILE A 105 -5.71 10.78 -6.60
CA ILE A 105 -4.76 10.63 -5.50
C ILE A 105 -5.23 9.46 -4.65
N ASN A 106 -4.36 8.48 -4.42
CA ASN A 106 -4.66 7.35 -3.53
C ASN A 106 -5.97 6.64 -3.90
N CYS A 107 -6.15 6.36 -5.19
CA CYS A 107 -7.33 5.68 -5.71
C CYS A 107 -7.00 4.26 -6.16
N THR A 108 -7.94 3.34 -6.01
CA THR A 108 -7.80 1.95 -6.47
C THR A 108 -8.90 1.65 -7.50
N LEU A 109 -8.49 1.33 -8.72
CA LEU A 109 -9.33 0.84 -9.82
C LEU A 109 -8.99 -0.63 -10.05
N ALA A 110 -9.78 -1.54 -9.50
CA ALA A 110 -9.42 -2.96 -9.49
C ALA A 110 -10.59 -3.88 -9.86
N ASP A 111 -10.30 -4.95 -10.58
CA ASP A 111 -11.28 -5.96 -11.00
C ASP A 111 -12.52 -5.41 -11.76
N ASN A 112 -12.45 -4.20 -12.32
CA ASN A 112 -13.49 -3.74 -13.22
C ASN A 112 -13.35 -4.48 -14.54
N LYS A 113 -14.49 -4.77 -15.17
CA LYS A 113 -14.51 -5.56 -16.39
C LYS A 113 -15.57 -5.11 -17.39
N THR A 114 -15.29 -5.31 -18.66
CA THR A 114 -16.26 -5.34 -19.75
C THR A 114 -16.51 -6.78 -20.18
N LEU A 115 -17.78 -7.07 -20.49
CA LEU A 115 -18.19 -8.33 -21.09
C LEU A 115 -18.16 -8.32 -22.62
N SER A 116 -17.78 -7.21 -23.25
CA SER A 116 -17.66 -7.12 -24.70
C SER A 116 -16.68 -8.14 -25.27
N SER A 117 -17.08 -8.77 -26.38
CA SER A 117 -16.25 -9.70 -27.14
C SER A 117 -15.20 -9.02 -28.03
N ASN A 118 -15.26 -7.70 -28.19
CA ASN A 118 -14.28 -6.92 -28.95
C ASN A 118 -13.05 -6.57 -28.10
N ASN A 119 -11.90 -6.33 -28.74
CA ASN A 119 -10.67 -5.87 -28.08
C ASN A 119 -10.98 -4.75 -27.08
N ILE A 120 -10.54 -4.95 -25.84
CA ILE A 120 -10.86 -4.07 -24.72
C ILE A 120 -9.72 -3.06 -24.60
N ASP A 121 -10.03 -1.81 -24.94
CA ASP A 121 -9.11 -0.69 -24.80
C ASP A 121 -9.37 0.03 -23.46
N GLY A 122 -8.38 0.07 -22.57
CA GLY A 122 -8.45 0.85 -21.33
C GLY A 122 -9.23 0.14 -20.23
N THR A 123 -8.70 -1.00 -19.76
CA THR A 123 -9.34 -1.85 -18.74
C THR A 123 -9.51 -1.14 -17.38
N GLY A 124 -8.71 -0.12 -17.09
CA GLY A 124 -8.93 0.82 -16.00
C GLY A 124 -9.54 2.11 -16.50
N LEU A 125 -8.86 2.80 -17.42
CA LEU A 125 -9.19 4.13 -17.88
C LEU A 125 -9.11 4.22 -19.40
N LEU A 126 -10.22 4.63 -20.00
CA LEU A 126 -10.28 5.03 -21.40
C LEU A 126 -10.55 6.53 -21.50
N TYR A 127 -9.74 7.27 -22.26
CA TYR A 127 -9.93 8.71 -22.43
C TYR A 127 -9.92 9.13 -23.90
N SER A 128 -10.52 10.29 -24.19
CA SER A 128 -10.71 10.77 -25.57
C SER A 128 -10.61 12.29 -25.68
N GLY A 129 -10.39 12.78 -26.92
CA GLY A 129 -10.29 14.21 -27.22
C GLY A 129 -9.06 14.83 -26.58
N SER A 130 -9.22 15.96 -25.89
CA SER A 130 -8.14 16.69 -25.20
C SER A 130 -8.07 16.42 -23.70
N ALA A 131 -8.67 15.32 -23.21
CA ALA A 131 -8.73 15.00 -21.78
C ALA A 131 -7.32 14.82 -21.19
N THR A 132 -7.06 15.40 -20.02
CA THR A 132 -5.79 15.20 -19.32
C THR A 132 -6.01 14.42 -18.03
N ILE A 133 -5.09 13.50 -17.73
CA ILE A 133 -5.16 12.63 -16.56
C ILE A 133 -3.86 12.77 -15.79
N PHE A 134 -3.98 13.03 -14.50
CA PHE A 134 -2.88 13.00 -13.55
C PHE A 134 -3.22 12.05 -12.40
N GLY A 135 -2.31 11.13 -12.08
CA GLY A 135 -2.49 10.19 -10.99
C GLY A 135 -1.25 10.03 -10.11
N ILE A 136 -1.47 9.93 -8.80
CA ILE A 136 -0.42 9.69 -7.83
C ILE A 136 -0.88 8.70 -6.76
N ASN A 137 0.01 7.80 -6.33
CA ASN A 137 -0.30 6.76 -5.35
C ASN A 137 -1.51 5.90 -5.74
N CYS A 138 -1.75 5.65 -7.02
CA CYS A 138 -2.92 4.90 -7.48
C CYS A 138 -2.60 3.44 -7.76
N ILE A 139 -3.60 2.57 -7.69
CA ILE A 139 -3.52 1.18 -8.16
C ILE A 139 -4.53 0.98 -9.29
N LEU A 140 -4.08 0.57 -10.47
CA LEU A 140 -4.94 0.19 -11.61
C LEU A 140 -4.65 -1.27 -12.00
N TRP A 141 -5.56 -2.17 -11.60
CA TRP A 141 -5.39 -3.62 -11.74
C TRP A 141 -6.71 -4.32 -12.09
N ASN A 142 -7.12 -4.24 -13.35
CA ASN A 142 -8.44 -4.69 -13.81
C ASN A 142 -8.40 -6.07 -14.48
N SER A 143 -9.50 -6.80 -14.46
CA SER A 143 -9.49 -8.26 -14.73
C SER A 143 -9.52 -8.62 -16.21
N ASN A 144 -9.95 -7.72 -17.10
CA ASN A 144 -9.87 -7.98 -18.54
C ASN A 144 -8.44 -8.01 -19.07
N GLN A 145 -8.27 -8.62 -20.24
CA GLN A 145 -7.04 -8.49 -21.04
C GLN A 145 -6.99 -7.10 -21.70
N GLY A 146 -5.80 -6.51 -21.80
CA GLY A 146 -5.57 -5.19 -22.38
C GLY A 146 -4.83 -4.24 -21.44
N THR A 147 -4.41 -3.10 -21.98
CA THR A 147 -3.70 -2.05 -21.21
C THR A 147 -4.68 -1.34 -20.27
N GLU A 148 -4.23 -1.02 -19.06
CA GLU A 148 -5.06 -0.31 -18.06
C GLU A 148 -5.49 1.07 -18.53
N ILE A 149 -4.59 1.83 -19.15
CA ILE A 149 -4.83 3.19 -19.60
C ILE A 149 -4.69 3.25 -21.11
N VAL A 150 -5.76 3.66 -21.81
CA VAL A 150 -5.74 3.79 -23.27
C VAL A 150 -6.35 5.13 -23.71
N ALA A 151 -5.66 5.76 -24.66
CA ALA A 151 -6.16 6.90 -25.41
C ALA A 151 -6.98 6.42 -26.60
N ALA A 152 -8.20 6.92 -26.77
CA ALA A 152 -9.01 6.67 -27.94
C ALA A 152 -8.31 7.17 -29.23
N SER A 153 -8.68 6.61 -30.38
CA SER A 153 -8.17 7.09 -31.67
C SER A 153 -8.44 8.59 -31.86
N GLY A 154 -7.43 9.33 -32.32
CA GLY A 154 -7.49 10.78 -32.51
C GLY A 154 -7.37 11.61 -31.22
N THR A 155 -7.08 10.99 -30.07
CA THR A 155 -6.86 11.70 -28.80
C THR A 155 -5.58 12.54 -28.85
N THR A 156 -5.68 13.78 -28.40
CA THR A 156 -4.56 14.72 -28.22
C THR A 156 -4.23 14.95 -26.74
N GLY A 157 -5.12 14.52 -25.85
CA GLY A 157 -4.94 14.51 -24.41
C GLY A 157 -3.82 13.58 -23.94
N THR A 158 -3.47 13.68 -22.66
CA THR A 158 -2.34 12.98 -22.06
C THR A 158 -2.72 12.33 -20.73
N ALA A 159 -2.03 11.24 -20.40
CA ALA A 159 -2.09 10.63 -19.08
C ALA A 159 -0.69 10.63 -18.46
N ASN A 160 -0.58 11.02 -17.20
CA ASN A 160 0.66 10.98 -16.43
C ASN A 160 0.38 10.38 -15.05
N PHE A 161 1.18 9.40 -14.66
CA PHE A 161 1.07 8.75 -13.36
C PHE A 161 2.45 8.66 -12.71
N MET A 162 2.51 8.83 -11.40
CA MET A 162 3.72 8.66 -10.60
C MET A 162 3.41 7.94 -9.30
N TYR A 163 4.41 7.23 -8.75
CA TYR A 163 4.27 6.44 -7.53
C TYR A 163 3.00 5.58 -7.54
N SER A 164 2.65 5.00 -8.69
CA SER A 164 1.41 4.26 -8.90
C SER A 164 1.70 2.87 -9.46
N ASP A 165 0.90 1.89 -9.09
CA ASP A 165 1.01 0.52 -9.61
C ASP A 165 -0.01 0.32 -10.72
N ILE A 166 0.47 0.18 -11.96
CA ILE A 166 -0.37 0.12 -13.16
C ILE A 166 0.03 -1.06 -14.03
N ARG A 167 -0.90 -2.00 -14.20
CA ARG A 167 -0.66 -3.24 -14.93
C ARG A 167 -0.28 -2.97 -16.39
N GLY A 168 0.78 -3.64 -16.83
CA GLY A 168 1.29 -3.52 -18.20
C GLY A 168 2.36 -2.43 -18.36
N GLY A 169 2.89 -1.88 -17.26
CA GLY A 169 4.15 -1.14 -17.29
C GLY A 169 4.00 0.33 -17.68
N PHE A 170 3.06 1.06 -17.07
CA PHE A 170 2.90 2.49 -17.37
C PHE A 170 4.10 3.31 -16.89
N ALA A 171 4.83 3.90 -17.83
CA ALA A 171 6.04 4.66 -17.53
C ALA A 171 5.75 5.87 -16.62
N GLY A 172 6.61 6.07 -15.63
CA GLY A 172 6.53 7.19 -14.69
C GLY A 172 7.48 7.00 -13.51
N ILE A 173 7.79 8.08 -12.79
CA ILE A 173 8.66 8.02 -11.62
C ILE A 173 7.97 7.23 -10.51
N GLY A 174 8.65 6.23 -9.96
CA GLY A 174 8.13 5.42 -8.86
C GLY A 174 6.96 4.52 -9.24
N ASN A 175 6.60 4.41 -10.51
CA ASN A 175 5.54 3.51 -10.93
C ASN A 175 6.00 2.06 -10.86
N LEU A 176 5.07 1.19 -10.50
CA LEU A 176 5.23 -0.25 -10.44
C LEU A 176 4.38 -0.92 -11.54
N ASP A 177 4.83 -2.12 -11.91
CA ASP A 177 4.05 -3.08 -12.68
C ASP A 177 4.21 -4.44 -11.99
N SER A 178 3.56 -4.60 -10.84
CA SER A 178 3.63 -5.82 -10.05
C SER A 178 2.30 -6.10 -9.39
N PHE A 179 1.86 -7.36 -9.39
CA PHE A 179 0.54 -7.70 -8.86
C PHE A 179 0.34 -7.16 -7.43
N PRO A 180 -0.72 -6.37 -7.15
CA PRO A 180 -0.91 -5.68 -5.87
C PRO A 180 -1.04 -6.60 -4.66
N ASN A 181 -1.23 -7.91 -4.85
CA ASN A 181 -1.47 -8.88 -3.77
C ASN A 181 -2.60 -8.43 -2.82
N PHE A 182 -3.78 -8.11 -3.37
CA PHE A 182 -5.00 -7.89 -2.59
C PHE A 182 -5.34 -9.12 -1.72
N VAL A 183 -5.97 -8.90 -0.56
CA VAL A 183 -6.35 -9.97 0.37
C VAL A 183 -7.27 -10.99 -0.30
N SER A 184 -8.23 -10.54 -1.11
CA SER A 184 -9.09 -11.42 -1.91
C SER A 184 -9.70 -10.69 -3.11
N LEU A 185 -10.53 -11.39 -3.91
CA LEU A 185 -11.28 -10.77 -5.01
C LEU A 185 -12.40 -9.81 -4.55
N ALA A 186 -12.78 -9.85 -3.27
CA ALA A 186 -13.79 -8.96 -2.69
C ALA A 186 -13.19 -8.00 -1.65
N ASP A 187 -11.91 -8.14 -1.33
CA ASP A 187 -11.21 -7.35 -0.32
C ASP A 187 -9.94 -6.76 -0.93
N PHE A 188 -10.03 -5.47 -1.26
CA PHE A 188 -9.00 -4.68 -1.93
C PHE A 188 -7.98 -4.07 -0.96
N HIS A 189 -7.98 -4.48 0.32
CA HIS A 189 -6.83 -4.26 1.17
C HIS A 189 -5.60 -4.99 0.62
N LEU A 190 -4.43 -4.39 0.81
CA LEU A 190 -3.17 -5.02 0.46
C LEU A 190 -2.82 -6.09 1.49
N SER A 191 -2.32 -7.24 1.04
CA SER A 191 -1.70 -8.22 1.93
C SER A 191 -0.28 -7.80 2.33
N ALA A 192 0.27 -8.43 3.37
CA ALA A 192 1.61 -8.12 3.90
C ALA A 192 2.77 -8.32 2.90
N ASN A 193 2.55 -9.01 1.78
CA ASN A 193 3.55 -9.26 0.74
C ASN A 193 3.36 -8.37 -0.50
N SER A 194 2.44 -7.40 -0.44
CA SER A 194 2.19 -6.50 -1.56
C SER A 194 3.40 -5.60 -1.89
N PRO A 195 3.76 -5.46 -3.17
CA PRO A 195 4.79 -4.53 -3.61
C PRO A 195 4.35 -3.06 -3.47
N CYS A 196 3.05 -2.81 -3.30
CA CYS A 196 2.47 -1.48 -3.16
C CYS A 196 2.65 -0.89 -1.75
N LEU A 197 3.10 -1.71 -0.79
CA LEU A 197 3.29 -1.31 0.60
C LEU A 197 4.45 -0.34 0.74
N ASN A 198 4.21 0.80 1.40
CA ASN A 198 5.14 1.90 1.59
C ASN A 198 5.81 2.40 0.29
N ALA A 199 5.17 2.17 -0.85
CA ALA A 199 5.74 2.47 -2.16
C ALA A 199 5.24 3.80 -2.75
N GLY A 200 4.23 4.41 -2.13
CA GLY A 200 3.72 5.72 -2.47
C GLY A 200 4.63 6.88 -2.02
N THR A 201 4.16 8.09 -2.26
CA THR A 201 4.77 9.34 -1.79
C THR A 201 3.81 10.12 -0.90
N LEU A 202 4.36 10.93 0.02
CA LEU A 202 3.58 11.81 0.89
C LEU A 202 2.95 13.00 0.15
N THR A 203 3.37 13.28 -1.09
CA THR A 203 2.88 14.41 -1.88
C THR A 203 1.36 14.31 -2.09
N ASP A 204 0.64 15.31 -1.58
CA ASP A 204 -0.83 15.48 -1.67
C ASP A 204 -1.67 14.30 -1.13
N ALA A 205 -1.04 13.33 -0.48
CA ALA A 205 -1.72 12.18 0.10
C ALA A 205 -2.71 12.62 1.20
N PRO A 206 -3.95 12.10 1.21
CA PRO A 206 -4.89 12.36 2.30
C PRO A 206 -4.34 11.86 3.63
N PRO A 207 -4.67 12.51 4.77
CA PRO A 207 -4.14 12.11 6.08
C PRO A 207 -4.67 10.76 6.59
N TYR A 208 -5.77 10.28 6.02
CA TYR A 208 -6.40 9.00 6.36
C TYR A 208 -6.81 8.26 5.09
N ASP A 209 -6.87 6.93 5.17
CA ASP A 209 -7.40 6.06 4.13
C ASP A 209 -8.92 5.85 4.26
N LEU A 210 -9.51 4.94 3.47
CA LEU A 210 -10.95 4.66 3.51
C LEU A 210 -11.44 4.01 4.82
N ASP A 211 -10.55 3.33 5.54
CA ASP A 211 -10.83 2.68 6.84
C ASP A 211 -10.56 3.62 8.03
N ASN A 212 -10.23 4.89 7.76
CA ASN A 212 -9.76 5.88 8.73
C ASN A 212 -8.44 5.51 9.41
N MET A 213 -7.61 4.69 8.78
CA MET A 213 -6.24 4.45 9.20
C MET A 213 -5.37 5.67 8.87
N PRO A 214 -4.49 6.12 9.79
CA PRO A 214 -3.55 7.21 9.51
C PRO A 214 -2.64 6.86 8.33
N ARG A 215 -2.40 7.83 7.45
CA ARG A 215 -1.50 7.69 6.32
C ARG A 215 -0.24 8.54 6.54
N PRO A 216 0.96 7.96 6.44
CA PRO A 216 1.26 6.53 6.26
C PRO A 216 1.07 5.69 7.55
N ALA A 217 0.89 4.38 7.40
CA ALA A 217 0.83 3.41 8.51
C ALA A 217 1.92 2.32 8.37
N PRO A 218 3.03 2.40 9.13
CA PRO A 218 3.29 3.28 10.27
C PRO A 218 3.70 4.71 9.86
N ILE A 219 3.49 5.69 10.74
CA ILE A 219 3.72 7.13 10.46
C ILE A 219 5.17 7.48 10.04
N THR A 220 6.13 6.61 10.29
CA THR A 220 7.54 6.78 9.94
C THR A 220 7.91 6.21 8.56
N SER A 221 6.93 5.69 7.82
CA SER A 221 7.11 5.10 6.49
C SER A 221 6.62 6.05 5.39
N ASN A 222 6.47 5.53 4.17
CA ASN A 222 5.76 6.19 3.08
C ASN A 222 4.35 5.61 2.97
N PRO A 223 3.39 6.30 2.32
CA PRO A 223 2.05 5.74 2.12
C PRO A 223 2.07 4.46 1.29
N ASP A 224 1.10 3.60 1.54
CA ASP A 224 0.73 2.54 0.62
C ASP A 224 0.08 3.14 -0.64
N MET A 225 0.34 2.54 -1.80
CA MET A 225 -0.42 2.91 -3.00
C MET A 225 -1.87 2.44 -2.85
N GLY A 226 -2.80 3.18 -3.45
CA GLY A 226 -4.22 2.90 -3.40
C GLY A 226 -4.94 3.59 -2.23
N CYS A 227 -6.21 3.21 -2.05
CA CYS A 227 -7.16 3.83 -1.11
C CYS A 227 -7.17 3.22 0.30
N PHE A 228 -6.31 2.23 0.57
CA PHE A 228 -6.18 1.58 1.88
C PHE A 228 -4.71 1.57 2.33
N GLU A 229 -4.49 1.70 3.63
CA GLU A 229 -3.22 1.50 4.31
C GLU A 229 -3.29 0.16 5.07
N LEU A 230 -2.25 -0.64 4.97
CA LEU A 230 -2.07 -1.79 5.84
C LEU A 230 -1.25 -1.36 7.04
N ASN A 231 -1.81 -1.52 8.25
CA ASN A 231 -1.02 -1.31 9.48
C ASN A 231 0.10 -2.35 9.56
N GLN A 232 1.26 -2.00 9.03
CA GLN A 232 2.40 -2.86 9.09
C GLN A 232 2.94 -2.81 10.53
N PRO A 233 3.08 -3.96 11.22
CA PRO A 233 3.91 -3.97 12.40
C PRO A 233 5.27 -3.43 11.96
N LEU A 234 5.84 -2.50 12.72
CA LEU A 234 7.20 -2.03 12.49
C LEU A 234 8.09 -3.25 12.39
N SER A 235 8.46 -3.62 11.16
CA SER A 235 9.52 -4.57 10.96
C SER A 235 10.74 -3.91 11.58
N LEU A 236 11.26 -4.49 12.65
CA LEU A 236 12.65 -4.27 12.99
C LEU A 236 13.38 -4.70 11.73
N ASN A 237 13.87 -3.74 10.94
CA ASN A 237 14.84 -4.01 9.88
C ASN A 237 15.72 -5.11 10.42
N GLU A 238 15.66 -6.32 9.84
CA GLU A 238 16.59 -7.37 10.21
C GLU A 238 17.95 -6.75 9.97
N ILE A 239 18.59 -6.31 11.05
CA ILE A 239 19.95 -5.79 11.02
C ILE A 239 20.72 -7.01 10.55
N ASP A 240 21.01 -7.03 9.25
CA ASP A 240 22.01 -7.80 8.56
C ASP A 240 22.50 -8.92 9.47
N LYS A 241 21.81 -10.08 9.48
CA LYS A 241 22.13 -11.21 10.38
C LYS A 241 23.60 -11.64 10.29
N ASN A 242 24.32 -11.18 9.27
CA ASN A 242 25.74 -11.39 9.05
C ASN A 242 26.66 -10.35 9.70
N ASN A 243 26.13 -9.33 10.38
CA ASN A 243 26.92 -8.28 11.03
C ASN A 243 26.43 -7.86 12.42
N ILE A 244 25.92 -8.82 13.20
CA ILE A 244 25.79 -8.66 14.65
C ILE A 244 27.19 -8.31 15.21
N PRO A 245 27.41 -7.12 15.76
CA PRO A 245 28.75 -6.70 16.20
C PRO A 245 29.15 -7.35 17.52
N ILE A 246 28.28 -8.16 18.13
CA ILE A 246 28.49 -8.76 19.45
C ILE A 246 28.52 -10.30 19.40
N GLU A 247 29.59 -10.88 19.95
CA GLU A 247 29.68 -12.32 20.24
C GLU A 247 29.75 -12.53 21.74
N ILE A 248 29.20 -13.65 22.21
CA ILE A 248 29.10 -13.97 23.63
C ILE A 248 29.59 -15.39 23.82
N PHE A 249 30.54 -15.59 24.73
CA PHE A 249 31.07 -16.92 25.03
C PHE A 249 31.50 -17.08 26.50
N PRO A 250 31.36 -18.29 27.07
CA PRO A 250 30.63 -19.42 26.50
C PRO A 250 29.12 -19.15 26.46
N ASN A 251 28.39 -19.87 25.61
CA ASN A 251 26.93 -19.92 25.64
C ASN A 251 26.53 -21.39 25.42
N PRO A 252 25.96 -22.10 26.41
CA PRO A 252 25.58 -21.63 27.76
C PRO A 252 26.74 -21.18 28.66
N ALA A 253 26.45 -20.37 29.69
CA ALA A 253 27.42 -19.83 30.65
C ALA A 253 27.05 -20.14 32.11
N ALA A 254 28.04 -20.47 32.95
CA ALA A 254 27.85 -20.62 34.40
C ALA A 254 27.93 -19.27 35.14
N GLY A 255 27.14 -18.29 34.70
CA GLY A 255 27.08 -16.93 35.25
C GLY A 255 28.24 -16.02 34.86
N LYS A 256 29.34 -16.55 34.28
CA LYS A 256 30.46 -15.77 33.74
C LYS A 256 30.57 -15.93 32.23
N PHE A 257 30.64 -14.82 31.50
CA PHE A 257 30.79 -14.82 30.05
C PHE A 257 31.50 -13.57 29.55
N LEU A 258 32.17 -13.69 28.41
CA LEU A 258 32.80 -12.59 27.70
C LEU A 258 31.89 -12.14 26.56
N VAL A 259 31.71 -10.83 26.46
CA VAL A 259 31.03 -10.17 25.34
C VAL A 259 32.10 -9.49 24.49
N THR A 260 32.31 -9.91 23.26
CA THR A 260 33.27 -9.27 22.34
C THR A 260 32.55 -8.39 21.32
N PHE A 261 33.21 -7.33 20.90
CA PHE A 261 32.71 -6.35 19.94
C PHE A 261 33.58 -6.38 18.68
N LYS A 262 32.99 -6.47 17.48
CA LYS A 262 33.75 -6.42 16.20
C LYS A 262 34.57 -5.13 16.02
N LYS A 263 34.19 -4.04 16.72
CA LYS A 263 34.88 -2.74 16.73
C LYS A 263 35.00 -2.23 18.17
N ILE A 264 36.05 -1.45 18.45
CA ILE A 264 36.22 -0.76 19.73
C ILE A 264 35.04 0.18 19.95
N ILE A 265 34.41 0.09 21.13
CA ILE A 265 33.40 1.03 21.60
C ILE A 265 34.13 2.10 22.40
N LEU A 266 34.13 3.33 21.91
CA LEU A 266 34.81 4.47 22.54
C LEU A 266 34.10 4.92 23.82
N ASP A 267 32.77 5.04 23.74
CA ASP A 267 31.90 5.39 24.87
C ASP A 267 30.52 4.73 24.66
N GLY A 268 30.11 3.92 25.63
CA GLY A 268 28.91 3.10 25.54
C GLY A 268 28.53 2.44 26.86
N LYS A 269 27.49 1.61 26.82
CA LYS A 269 27.01 0.85 27.97
C LYS A 269 26.58 -0.55 27.60
N ILE A 270 26.67 -1.46 28.55
CA ILE A 270 26.13 -2.82 28.48
C ILE A 270 25.12 -3.02 29.61
N GLU A 271 23.99 -3.64 29.28
CA GLU A 271 22.90 -3.95 30.20
C GLU A 271 22.57 -5.45 30.09
N ILE A 272 22.34 -6.09 31.22
CA ILE A 272 21.85 -7.47 31.28
C ILE A 272 20.43 -7.46 31.80
N LEU A 273 19.52 -8.08 31.06
CA LEU A 273 18.08 -8.10 31.33
C LEU A 273 17.60 -9.54 31.49
N ASP A 274 16.63 -9.78 32.37
CA ASP A 274 15.89 -11.05 32.40
C ASP A 274 14.77 -11.11 31.34
N LEU A 275 14.05 -12.24 31.28
CA LEU A 275 12.92 -12.46 30.37
C LEU A 275 11.76 -11.47 30.54
N PHE A 276 11.64 -10.84 31.71
CA PHE A 276 10.62 -9.82 31.99
C PHE A 276 11.14 -8.40 31.74
N GLY A 277 12.36 -8.26 31.19
CA GLY A 277 13.00 -6.98 30.95
C GLY A 277 13.55 -6.29 32.20
N ARG A 278 13.57 -6.97 33.36
CA ARG A 278 14.17 -6.43 34.58
C ARG A 278 15.69 -6.39 34.42
N ARG A 279 16.28 -5.24 34.73
CA ARG A 279 17.71 -5.00 34.58
C ARG A 279 18.49 -5.53 35.77
N LEU A 280 19.38 -6.48 35.51
CA LEU A 280 20.22 -7.15 36.51
C LEU A 280 21.58 -6.49 36.66
N LEU A 281 22.12 -5.97 35.56
CA LEU A 281 23.45 -5.34 35.53
C LEU A 281 23.47 -4.19 34.53
N THR A 282 24.26 -3.17 34.82
CA THR A 282 24.59 -2.08 33.89
C THR A 282 26.02 -1.64 34.13
N GLU A 283 26.82 -1.64 33.07
CA GLU A 283 28.21 -1.19 33.11
C GLU A 283 28.52 -0.30 31.92
N ASN A 284 29.47 0.62 32.09
CA ASN A 284 29.99 1.43 31.01
C ASN A 284 31.07 0.65 30.23
N ILE A 285 31.14 0.92 28.93
CA ILE A 285 32.17 0.44 28.02
C ILE A 285 32.94 1.67 27.53
N LEU A 286 34.22 1.77 27.90
CA LEU A 286 35.06 2.91 27.58
C LEU A 286 36.34 2.45 26.88
N ASN A 287 36.44 2.72 25.59
CA ASN A 287 37.57 2.34 24.74
C ASN A 287 37.93 0.83 24.81
N GLU A 288 36.91 -0.03 24.77
CA GLU A 288 37.05 -1.48 24.90
C GLU A 288 36.48 -2.21 23.66
N SER A 289 37.10 -3.33 23.26
CA SER A 289 36.58 -4.26 22.24
C SER A 289 35.96 -5.53 22.83
N LYS A 290 35.91 -5.64 24.17
CA LYS A 290 35.29 -6.75 24.89
C LYS A 290 34.97 -6.37 26.33
N LYS A 291 33.99 -7.04 26.94
CA LYS A 291 33.61 -6.88 28.34
C LYS A 291 33.33 -8.23 28.99
N GLU A 292 33.98 -8.50 30.12
CA GLU A 292 33.67 -9.68 30.93
C GLU A 292 32.50 -9.37 31.86
N ILE A 293 31.50 -10.25 31.88
CA ILE A 293 30.30 -10.12 32.70
C ILE A 293 30.27 -11.28 33.70
N ASN A 294 29.94 -10.94 34.94
CA ASN A 294 29.82 -11.90 36.04
C ASN A 294 28.48 -11.68 36.76
N LEU A 295 27.50 -12.50 36.42
CA LEU A 295 26.20 -12.55 37.05
C LEU A 295 26.26 -13.50 38.26
N LYS A 296 26.16 -12.94 39.46
CA LYS A 296 26.07 -13.71 40.70
C LYS A 296 24.62 -13.83 41.12
N ASN A 297 24.25 -15.00 41.68
CA ASN A 297 22.93 -15.25 42.28
C ASN A 297 21.73 -15.06 41.33
N VAL A 298 21.93 -15.31 40.03
CA VAL A 298 20.84 -15.32 39.04
C VAL A 298 20.35 -16.75 38.83
N SER A 299 19.07 -16.96 38.50
CA SER A 299 18.54 -18.30 38.23
C SER A 299 19.02 -18.84 36.88
N SER A 300 19.01 -20.16 36.68
CA SER A 300 19.20 -20.72 35.32
C SER A 300 18.09 -20.22 34.40
N GLY A 301 18.42 -19.80 33.19
CA GLY A 301 17.46 -19.25 32.24
C GLY A 301 18.07 -18.44 31.11
N ILE A 302 17.22 -17.86 30.29
CA ILE A 302 17.62 -16.97 29.19
C ILE A 302 17.72 -15.55 29.70
N TYR A 303 18.81 -14.88 29.35
CA TYR A 303 19.06 -13.46 29.62
C TYR A 303 19.36 -12.72 28.32
N PHE A 304 19.07 -11.42 28.29
CA PHE A 304 19.40 -10.56 27.16
C PHE A 304 20.56 -9.63 27.50
N VAL A 305 21.59 -9.69 26.67
CA VAL A 305 22.71 -8.74 26.69
C VAL A 305 22.40 -7.63 25.72
N ARG A 306 22.22 -6.40 26.22
CA ARG A 306 22.00 -5.19 25.41
C ARG A 306 23.22 -4.29 25.47
N VAL A 307 23.76 -3.91 24.32
CA VAL A 307 24.94 -3.06 24.20
C VAL A 307 24.58 -1.80 23.43
N PHE A 308 24.88 -0.63 23.98
CA PHE A 308 24.75 0.67 23.33
C PHE A 308 26.14 1.25 23.08
N ASN A 309 26.45 1.60 21.83
CA ASN A 309 27.77 2.12 21.45
C ASN A 309 27.83 3.65 21.27
N GLY A 310 26.90 4.39 21.87
CA GLY A 310 26.74 5.83 21.66
C GLY A 310 25.83 6.20 20.48
N LYS A 311 25.58 5.29 19.53
CA LYS A 311 24.71 5.53 18.36
C LYS A 311 23.58 4.52 18.20
N ARG A 312 23.83 3.24 18.47
CA ARG A 312 22.89 2.13 18.21
C ARG A 312 22.87 1.16 19.40
N ASN A 313 21.71 0.52 19.58
CA ASN A 313 21.54 -0.61 20.49
C ASN A 313 21.69 -1.93 19.73
N PHE A 314 22.41 -2.87 20.32
CA PHE A 314 22.53 -4.25 19.89
C PHE A 314 22.01 -5.15 21.00
N SER A 315 21.44 -6.30 20.67
CA SER A 315 20.95 -7.24 21.67
C SER A 315 21.18 -8.68 21.24
N LYS A 316 21.58 -9.53 22.17
CA LYS A 316 21.78 -10.97 21.96
C LYS A 316 21.39 -11.74 23.22
N SER A 317 20.75 -12.89 23.04
CA SER A 317 20.40 -13.77 24.16
C SER A 317 21.60 -14.62 24.59
N ILE A 318 21.67 -14.92 25.88
CA ILE A 318 22.59 -15.89 26.47
C ILE A 318 21.80 -16.84 27.38
N ILE A 319 22.17 -18.12 27.38
CA ILE A 319 21.67 -19.11 28.33
C ILE A 319 22.63 -19.14 29.53
N VAL A 320 22.11 -18.94 30.73
CA VAL A 320 22.87 -19.11 31.97
C VAL A 320 22.39 -20.38 32.66
N GLU A 321 23.33 -21.24 33.04
CA GLU A 321 23.09 -22.49 33.75
C GLU A 321 23.84 -22.46 35.08
N ASN A 322 23.12 -22.51 36.19
CA ASN A 322 23.72 -22.82 37.48
C ASN A 322 23.77 -24.34 37.63
N ASP A 323 24.97 -24.87 37.82
CA ASP A 323 25.14 -26.25 38.28
C ASP A 323 24.49 -26.39 39.65
N SER A 324 23.29 -26.97 39.67
CA SER A 324 22.62 -27.43 40.90
C SER A 324 23.03 -28.86 41.26
N ASN A 325 24.18 -29.34 40.77
CA ASN A 325 24.73 -30.64 41.09
C ASN A 325 26.02 -30.49 41.90
N GLY A 326 25.84 -30.25 43.20
CA GLY A 326 26.91 -30.27 44.18
C GLY A 326 26.35 -30.38 45.60
N ILE A 327 26.34 -31.61 46.11
CA ILE A 327 26.18 -32.05 47.52
C ILE A 327 24.73 -32.38 47.96
N LEU A 328 24.43 -33.68 48.00
CA LEU A 328 24.26 -34.40 49.28
C LEU A 328 24.87 -35.80 49.15
N SER A 329 26.03 -35.96 49.76
CA SER A 329 26.55 -37.25 50.23
C SER A 329 25.84 -37.64 51.52
N TRP A 330 25.39 -38.89 51.62
CA TRP A 330 25.51 -39.72 52.82
C TRP A 330 25.94 -41.11 52.37
#